data_AF-A0A6I1NRQ6-F1
#
_entry.id   AF-A0A6I1NRQ6-F1
#
_cell.length_a   1.000
_cell.length_b   1.000
_cell.length_c   1.000
_cell.angle_alpha   90.00
_cell.angle_beta   90.00
_cell.angle_gamma   90.00
#
_symmetry.space_group_name_H-M   'P 1'
#
loop_
_entity.id
_entity.type
_entity.pdbx_description
1 polymer ?
#
loop_
_entity_poly.entity_id
_entity_poly.type
_entity_poly.pdbx_seq_one_letter_code
_entity_poly.pdbx_strand_id
1 'polypeptide(L)'
;GLGNLMILTGSGRFVPVSQIGHIEYQPEESIIWRRNRLPAIPVTADPAEGVQGAGISRQLLPKMQALEQTLPLGYHIEAGGTLESSGKSQQAIAAVAPLMIVVVLTLLMLQLQSFQRTLMVVLTAPLGMIGVTLTLILFRAPFGFVAMLGVIALSGMIMRNSVILVDQIEHDIRDGIDPWHAIV
;
A
#
# COMPACT_ATOMS: atom_id res chain seq x y z
N GLY A 1 15.82 54.60 -2.43
CA GLY A 1 16.03 53.23 -2.96
C GLY A 1 17.36 52.70 -2.47
N LEU A 2 17.51 51.37 -2.35
CA LEU A 2 18.71 50.71 -1.80
C LEU A 2 20.02 51.11 -2.52
N GLY A 3 19.96 51.57 -3.79
CA GLY A 3 21.13 52.03 -4.54
C GLY A 3 21.79 53.32 -4.02
N ASN A 4 21.10 54.13 -3.22
CA ASN A 4 21.64 55.38 -2.67
C ASN A 4 22.12 55.25 -1.21
N LEU A 5 22.19 54.02 -0.69
CA LEU A 5 22.78 53.77 0.62
C LEU A 5 24.27 54.09 0.55
N MET A 6 24.77 54.89 1.50
CA MET A 6 26.18 55.22 1.59
C MET A 6 26.88 54.18 2.46
N ILE A 7 27.88 53.50 1.89
CA ILE A 7 28.72 52.56 2.63
C ILE A 7 30.10 53.17 2.87
N LEU A 8 30.60 53.00 4.10
CA LEU A 8 31.92 53.47 4.51
C LEU A 8 32.98 52.52 3.98
N THR A 9 33.87 53.04 3.15
CA THR A 9 35.00 52.27 2.61
C THR A 9 36.16 52.23 3.59
N GLY A 10 37.06 51.25 3.48
CA GLY A 10 38.26 51.15 4.34
C GLY A 10 39.20 52.36 4.28
N SER A 11 39.03 53.24 3.29
CA SER A 11 39.74 54.53 3.17
C SER A 11 39.01 55.71 3.82
N GLY A 12 37.93 55.47 4.57
CA GLY A 12 37.18 56.50 5.31
C GLY A 12 36.25 57.36 4.44
N ARG A 13 36.10 57.04 3.14
CA ARG A 13 35.19 57.75 2.23
C ARG A 13 33.85 57.03 2.13
N PHE A 14 32.77 57.80 2.02
CA PHE A 14 31.43 57.30 1.73
C PHE A 14 31.23 57.17 0.23
N VAL A 15 30.84 55.97 -0.20
CA VAL A 15 30.55 55.67 -1.61
C VAL A 15 29.14 55.09 -1.68
N PRO A 16 28.28 55.56 -2.60
CA PRO A 16 26.94 54.99 -2.78
C PRO A 16 27.04 53.55 -3.32
N VAL A 17 26.17 52.66 -2.83
CA VAL A 17 26.14 51.23 -3.22
C VAL A 17 26.04 51.04 -4.73
N SER A 18 25.36 51.95 -5.45
CA SER A 18 25.25 51.94 -6.91
C SER A 18 26.58 52.09 -7.66
N GLN A 19 27.64 52.61 -7.04
CA GLN A 19 28.98 52.67 -7.63
C GLN A 19 29.81 51.40 -7.42
N ILE A 20 29.34 50.48 -6.57
CA ILE A 20 30.05 49.27 -6.19
C ILE A 20 29.40 48.03 -6.80
N GLY A 21 28.12 48.09 -7.18
CA GLY A 21 27.45 47.02 -7.90
C GLY A 21 26.05 47.38 -8.40
N HIS A 22 25.47 46.47 -9.19
CA HIS A 22 24.12 46.58 -9.70
C HIS A 22 23.14 45.85 -8.76
N ILE A 23 22.07 46.52 -8.38
CA ILE A 23 20.99 45.93 -7.56
C ILE A 23 19.88 45.51 -8.51
N GLU A 24 19.69 44.21 -8.67
CA GLU A 24 18.59 43.63 -9.41
C GLU A 24 17.66 42.88 -8.46
N TYR A 25 16.36 43.10 -8.61
CA TYR A 25 15.36 42.29 -7.95
C TYR A 25 15.13 41.06 -8.82
N GLN A 26 15.74 39.94 -8.46
CA GLN A 26 15.47 38.64 -9.08
C GLN A 26 14.58 37.81 -8.14
N PRO A 27 13.48 37.23 -8.65
CA PRO A 27 12.74 36.24 -7.89
C PRO A 27 13.61 35.00 -7.72
N GLU A 28 13.98 34.69 -6.48
CA GLU A 28 14.73 33.49 -6.12
C GLU A 28 13.76 32.40 -5.64
N GLU A 29 13.88 31.20 -6.21
CA GLU A 29 13.12 30.04 -5.77
C GLU A 29 13.68 29.59 -4.40
N SER A 30 12.99 29.97 -3.33
CA SER A 30 13.44 29.75 -1.94
C SER A 30 13.68 28.26 -1.60
N ILE A 31 13.05 27.32 -2.32
CA ILE A 31 13.14 25.88 -2.06
C ILE A 31 13.21 25.08 -3.38
N ILE A 32 14.35 24.42 -3.61
CA ILE A 32 14.49 23.43 -4.69
C ILE A 32 14.17 22.05 -4.11
N TRP A 33 12.99 21.52 -4.43
CA TRP A 33 12.62 20.15 -4.10
C TRP A 33 13.46 19.18 -4.93
N ARG A 34 14.01 18.16 -4.27
CA ARG A 34 14.79 17.11 -4.92
C ARG A 34 14.30 15.74 -4.50
N ARG A 35 14.06 14.85 -5.47
CA ARG A 35 13.78 13.42 -5.25
C ARG A 35 14.89 12.62 -5.89
N ASN A 36 15.54 11.72 -5.14
CA ASN A 36 16.66 10.91 -5.62
C ASN A 36 17.79 11.73 -6.31
N ARG A 37 18.09 12.93 -5.77
CA ARG A 37 19.10 13.88 -6.30
C ARG A 37 18.73 14.60 -7.62
N LEU A 38 17.54 14.37 -8.16
CA LEU A 38 17.01 15.10 -9.31
C LEU A 38 16.05 16.21 -8.84
N PRO A 39 16.06 17.41 -9.46
CA PRO A 39 15.05 18.43 -9.22
C PRO A 39 13.65 17.85 -9.49
N ALA A 40 12.72 18.07 -8.58
CA ALA A 40 11.37 17.51 -8.65
C ALA A 40 10.35 18.58 -8.30
N ILE A 41 9.16 18.50 -8.89
CA ILE A 41 8.04 19.38 -8.54
C ILE A 41 6.97 18.49 -7.90
N PRO A 42 6.75 18.59 -6.57
CA PRO A 42 5.72 17.81 -5.91
C PRO A 42 4.34 18.37 -6.27
N VAL A 43 3.52 17.56 -6.94
CA VAL A 43 2.12 17.87 -7.20
C VAL A 43 1.27 17.02 -6.27
N THR A 44 0.55 17.67 -5.35
CA THR A 44 -0.31 17.00 -4.37
C THR A 44 -1.76 17.33 -4.69
N ALA A 45 -2.62 16.32 -4.63
CA ALA A 45 -4.06 16.47 -4.80
C ALA A 45 -4.78 15.58 -3.79
N ASP A 46 -5.79 16.15 -3.13
CA ASP A 46 -6.62 15.39 -2.21
C ASP A 46 -7.74 14.66 -2.98
N PRO A 47 -8.04 13.41 -2.62
CA PRO A 47 -9.14 12.68 -3.24
C PRO A 47 -10.48 13.33 -2.88
N ALA A 48 -11.39 13.38 -3.86
CA ALA A 48 -12.77 13.80 -3.62
C ALA A 48 -13.48 12.85 -2.64
N GLU A 49 -14.46 13.37 -1.89
CA GLU A 49 -15.22 12.58 -0.92
C GLU A 49 -15.83 11.32 -1.56
N GLY A 50 -15.65 10.17 -0.89
CA GLY A 50 -16.17 8.88 -1.35
C GLY A 50 -15.34 8.18 -2.43
N VAL A 51 -14.25 8.78 -2.92
CA VAL A 51 -13.38 8.17 -3.94
C VAL A 51 -12.10 7.63 -3.33
N GLN A 52 -11.77 6.38 -3.65
CA GLN A 52 -10.54 5.75 -3.16
C GLN A 52 -9.32 6.27 -3.90
N GLY A 53 -8.32 6.74 -3.15
CA GLY A 53 -7.03 7.18 -3.70
C GLY A 53 -6.37 6.11 -4.59
N ALA A 54 -6.41 4.84 -4.19
CA ALA A 54 -5.88 3.74 -5.01
C ALA A 54 -6.62 3.57 -6.36
N GLY A 55 -7.93 3.79 -6.36
CA GLY A 55 -8.75 3.76 -7.58
C GLY A 55 -8.41 4.93 -8.52
N ILE A 56 -8.27 6.13 -7.97
CA ILE A 56 -7.85 7.33 -8.71
C ILE A 56 -6.46 7.11 -9.31
N SER A 57 -5.49 6.65 -8.51
CA SER A 57 -4.14 6.39 -8.99
C SER A 57 -4.13 5.37 -10.12
N ARG A 58 -4.92 4.28 -10.05
CA ARG A 58 -5.02 3.30 -11.15
C ARG A 58 -5.58 3.89 -12.44
N GLN A 59 -6.47 4.87 -12.35
CA GLN A 59 -7.03 5.56 -13.53
C GLN A 59 -6.12 6.67 -14.05
N LEU A 60 -5.36 7.31 -13.16
CA LEU A 60 -4.52 8.46 -13.47
C LEU A 60 -3.11 8.06 -13.93
N LEU A 61 -2.52 7.00 -13.36
CA LEU A 61 -1.18 6.51 -13.74
C LEU A 61 -1.03 6.31 -15.24
N PRO A 62 -1.95 5.61 -15.95
CA PRO A 62 -1.81 5.38 -17.38
C PRO A 62 -1.85 6.70 -18.17
N LYS A 63 -2.67 7.66 -17.73
CA LYS A 63 -2.76 8.99 -18.34
C LYS A 63 -1.48 9.80 -18.10
N MET A 64 -0.89 9.68 -16.92
CA MET A 64 0.39 10.31 -16.58
C MET A 64 1.54 9.67 -17.37
N GLN A 65 1.56 8.35 -17.53
CA GLN A 65 2.54 7.66 -18.38
C GLN A 65 2.41 8.05 -19.85
N ALA A 66 1.18 8.23 -20.36
CA ALA A 66 0.97 8.75 -21.71
C ALA A 66 1.47 10.19 -21.86
N LEU A 67 1.30 11.02 -20.82
CA LEU A 67 1.86 12.38 -20.79
C LEU A 67 3.39 12.36 -20.74
N GLU A 68 4.00 11.45 -19.98
CA GLU A 68 5.45 11.28 -19.90
C GLU A 68 6.06 11.01 -21.28
N GLN A 69 5.38 10.24 -22.14
CA GLN A 69 5.82 9.98 -23.51
C GLN A 69 5.83 11.23 -24.42
N THR A 70 5.09 12.29 -24.05
CA THR A 70 5.08 13.56 -24.79
C THR A 70 6.15 14.55 -24.31
N LEU A 71 6.81 14.25 -23.19
CA LEU A 71 7.83 15.12 -22.61
C LEU A 71 9.21 14.89 -23.25
N PRO A 72 10.12 15.89 -23.18
CA PRO A 72 11.49 15.72 -23.62
C PRO A 72 12.21 14.57 -22.88
N LEU A 73 13.24 14.00 -23.51
CA LEU A 73 14.09 12.99 -22.91
C LEU A 73 14.67 13.48 -21.57
N GLY A 74 14.49 12.69 -20.51
CA GLY A 74 15.01 12.96 -19.16
C GLY A 74 13.96 13.44 -18.15
N TYR A 75 12.71 13.66 -18.57
CA TYR A 75 11.60 13.91 -17.65
C TYR A 75 10.91 12.59 -17.27
N HIS A 76 10.65 12.41 -15.99
CA HIS A 76 9.96 11.23 -15.45
C HIS A 76 8.81 11.63 -14.53
N ILE A 77 7.71 10.90 -14.62
CA ILE A 77 6.54 11.11 -13.75
C ILE A 77 6.42 9.92 -12.81
N GLU A 78 6.82 10.12 -11.55
CA GLU A 78 6.69 9.11 -10.51
C GLU A 78 5.47 9.38 -9.63
N ALA A 79 4.61 8.38 -9.45
CA ALA A 79 3.62 8.44 -8.39
C ALA A 79 4.31 8.34 -7.03
N GLY A 80 4.03 9.29 -6.15
CA GLY A 80 4.55 9.33 -4.78
C GLY A 80 3.46 9.10 -3.72
N GLY A 81 3.89 9.07 -2.46
CA GLY A 81 3.01 9.16 -1.30
C GLY A 81 2.67 7.84 -0.61
N THR A 82 1.61 7.88 0.18
CA THR A 82 1.17 6.76 1.04
C THR A 82 0.59 5.60 0.24
N LEU A 83 0.06 5.85 -0.96
CA LEU A 83 -0.42 4.81 -1.87
C LEU A 83 0.72 3.98 -2.46
N GLU A 84 1.85 4.61 -2.80
CA GLU A 84 3.05 3.92 -3.32
C GLU A 84 3.62 2.97 -2.25
N SER A 85 3.83 3.47 -1.03
CA SER A 85 4.34 2.67 0.09
C SER A 85 3.39 1.54 0.47
N SER A 86 2.08 1.78 0.53
CA SER A 86 1.08 0.73 0.76
C SER A 86 1.05 -0.30 -0.37
N GLY A 87 1.24 0.13 -1.62
CA GLY A 87 1.32 -0.75 -2.79
C GLY A 87 2.55 -1.65 -2.75
N LYS A 88 3.72 -1.09 -2.43
CA LYS A 88 4.97 -1.84 -2.25
C LYS A 88 4.84 -2.91 -1.16
N SER A 89 4.24 -2.57 -0.01
CA SER A 89 4.00 -3.54 1.08
C SER A 89 3.04 -4.64 0.68
N GLN A 90 1.97 -4.32 -0.06
CA GLN A 90 1.04 -5.33 -0.60
C GLN A 90 1.73 -6.26 -1.60
N GLN A 91 2.59 -5.72 -2.48
CA GLN A 91 3.37 -6.52 -3.42
C GLN A 91 4.35 -7.45 -2.71
N ALA A 92 5.02 -6.99 -1.65
CA ALA A 92 5.90 -7.84 -0.85
C ALA A 92 5.15 -9.01 -0.22
N ILE A 93 3.94 -8.77 0.32
CA ILE A 93 3.09 -9.84 0.86
C ILE A 93 2.63 -10.78 -0.26
N ALA A 94 2.20 -10.24 -1.41
CA ALA A 94 1.78 -11.04 -2.55
C ALA A 94 2.93 -11.91 -3.12
N ALA A 95 4.18 -11.44 -3.04
CA ALA A 95 5.34 -12.22 -3.44
C ALA A 95 5.60 -13.42 -2.51
N VAL A 96 5.31 -13.26 -1.21
CA VAL A 96 5.48 -14.33 -0.20
C VAL A 96 4.25 -15.23 -0.09
N ALA A 97 3.08 -14.77 -0.54
CA ALA A 97 1.81 -15.49 -0.45
C ALA A 97 1.82 -16.91 -1.06
N PRO A 98 2.41 -17.16 -2.25
CA PRO A 98 2.48 -18.52 -2.80
C PRO A 98 3.22 -19.49 -1.88
N LEU A 99 4.37 -19.06 -1.35
CA LEU A 99 5.15 -19.86 -0.41
C LEU A 99 4.36 -20.14 0.88
N MET A 100 3.67 -19.12 1.41
CA MET A 100 2.79 -19.27 2.57
C MET A 100 1.67 -20.30 2.33
N ILE A 101 1.02 -20.24 1.17
CA ILE A 101 -0.04 -21.20 0.81
C ILE A 101 0.53 -22.62 0.75
N VAL A 102 1.70 -22.83 0.14
CA VAL A 102 2.35 -24.15 0.11
C VAL A 102 2.65 -24.66 1.52
N VAL A 103 3.20 -23.82 2.39
CA VAL A 103 3.51 -24.19 3.77
C VAL A 103 2.23 -24.54 4.53
N VAL A 104 1.18 -23.72 4.44
CA VAL A 104 -0.12 -23.97 5.10
C VAL A 104 -0.74 -25.28 4.60
N LEU A 105 -0.77 -25.50 3.27
CA LEU A 105 -1.28 -26.75 2.70
C LEU A 105 -0.48 -27.97 3.17
N THR A 106 0.83 -27.84 3.25
CA THR A 106 1.71 -28.92 3.73
C THR A 106 1.43 -29.22 5.21
N LEU A 107 1.31 -28.19 6.05
CA LEU A 107 0.98 -28.36 7.47
C LEU A 107 -0.40 -29.00 7.66
N LEU A 108 -1.41 -28.56 6.90
CA LEU A 108 -2.75 -29.16 6.94
C LEU A 108 -2.71 -30.62 6.51
N MET A 109 -1.96 -30.95 5.45
CA MET A 109 -1.81 -32.32 4.98
C MET A 109 -1.12 -33.22 6.00
N LEU A 110 -0.09 -32.71 6.68
CA LEU A 110 0.59 -33.43 7.77
C LEU A 110 -0.32 -33.64 8.99
N GLN A 111 -1.16 -32.65 9.31
CA GLN A 111 -2.04 -32.69 10.47
C GLN A 111 -3.25 -33.60 10.25
N LEU A 112 -3.94 -33.47 9.12
CA LEU A 112 -5.16 -34.22 8.81
C LEU A 112 -4.89 -35.59 8.17
N GLN A 113 -3.67 -35.82 7.67
CA GLN A 113 -3.22 -37.04 6.99
C GLN A 113 -4.17 -37.54 5.88
N SER A 114 -5.02 -36.64 5.36
CA SER A 114 -6.08 -36.97 4.40
C SER A 114 -6.31 -35.82 3.44
N PHE A 115 -6.27 -36.15 2.15
CA PHE A 115 -6.44 -35.17 1.07
C PHE A 115 -7.86 -34.59 1.04
N GLN A 116 -8.88 -35.43 1.24
CA GLN A 116 -10.28 -34.99 1.23
C GLN A 116 -10.57 -34.01 2.38
N ARG A 117 -10.01 -34.28 3.57
CA ARG A 117 -10.17 -33.42 4.75
C ARG A 117 -9.46 -32.09 4.57
N THR A 118 -8.23 -32.12 4.06
CA THR A 118 -7.47 -30.91 3.74
C THR A 118 -8.24 -30.04 2.76
N LEU A 119 -8.82 -30.63 1.71
CA LEU A 119 -9.63 -29.90 0.73
C LEU A 119 -10.87 -29.28 1.37
N MET A 120 -11.59 -30.00 2.24
CA MET A 120 -12.75 -29.45 2.96
C MET A 120 -12.38 -28.21 3.79
N VAL A 121 -11.26 -28.25 4.52
CA VAL A 121 -10.76 -27.09 5.29
C VAL A 121 -10.37 -25.93 4.37
N VAL A 122 -9.69 -26.20 3.26
CA VAL A 122 -9.28 -25.15 2.32
C VAL A 122 -10.49 -24.48 1.66
N LEU A 123 -11.56 -25.22 1.40
CA LEU A 123 -12.81 -24.70 0.83
C LEU A 123 -13.56 -23.75 1.78
N THR A 124 -13.30 -23.78 3.10
CA THR A 124 -13.90 -22.81 4.02
C THR A 124 -13.24 -21.42 3.94
N ALA A 125 -12.00 -21.32 3.45
CA ALA A 125 -11.30 -20.04 3.33
C ALA A 125 -11.94 -19.09 2.29
N PRO A 126 -12.31 -19.52 1.06
CA PRO A 126 -13.08 -18.71 0.12
C PRO A 126 -14.45 -18.26 0.66
N LEU A 127 -15.13 -19.12 1.44
CA LEU A 127 -16.41 -18.77 2.06
C LEU A 127 -16.26 -17.60 3.05
N GLY A 128 -15.16 -17.57 3.81
CA GLY A 128 -14.82 -16.43 4.68
C GLY A 128 -14.63 -15.11 3.92
N MET A 129 -14.07 -15.17 2.70
CA MET A 129 -13.86 -13.99 1.85
C MET A 129 -15.18 -13.35 1.40
N ILE A 130 -16.23 -14.14 1.20
CA ILE A 130 -17.57 -13.63 0.89
C ILE A 130 -18.08 -12.76 2.05
N GLY A 131 -17.91 -13.23 3.29
CA GLY A 131 -18.28 -12.48 4.49
C GLY A 131 -17.55 -11.14 4.59
N VAL A 132 -16.22 -11.14 4.41
CA VAL A 132 -15.41 -9.90 4.41
C VAL A 132 -15.90 -8.93 3.36
N THR A 133 -16.12 -9.41 2.13
CA THR A 133 -16.55 -8.57 1.00
C THR A 133 -17.90 -7.94 1.29
N LEU A 134 -18.85 -8.72 1.82
CA LEU A 134 -20.17 -8.23 2.20
C LEU A 134 -20.09 -7.16 3.29
N THR A 135 -19.28 -7.37 4.33
CA THR A 135 -19.08 -6.39 5.40
C THR A 135 -18.46 -5.11 4.86
N LEU A 136 -17.42 -5.18 4.03
CA LEU A 136 -16.78 -3.99 3.47
C LEU A 136 -17.75 -3.17 2.60
N ILE A 137 -18.61 -3.84 1.82
CA ILE A 137 -19.64 -3.18 1.02
C ILE A 137 -20.68 -2.50 1.93
N LEU A 138 -21.15 -3.20 2.98
CA LEU A 138 -22.14 -2.67 3.92
C LEU A 138 -21.65 -1.41 4.64
N PHE A 139 -20.39 -1.42 5.08
CA PHE A 139 -19.77 -0.29 5.78
C PHE A 139 -19.16 0.75 4.83
N ARG A 140 -19.23 0.54 3.50
CA ARG A 140 -18.55 1.35 2.47
C ARG A 140 -17.08 1.60 2.79
N ALA A 141 -16.42 0.63 3.42
CA ALA A 141 -15.04 0.71 3.83
C ALA A 141 -14.11 0.26 2.69
N PRO A 142 -13.01 0.98 2.43
CA PRO A 142 -12.07 0.60 1.37
C PRO A 142 -11.28 -0.66 1.76
N PHE A 143 -10.96 -1.48 0.75
CA PHE A 143 -10.01 -2.58 0.93
C PHE A 143 -8.58 -2.03 1.01
N GLY A 144 -8.11 -1.77 2.22
CA GLY A 144 -6.76 -1.27 2.49
C GLY A 144 -5.79 -2.35 2.99
N PHE A 145 -4.55 -1.93 3.28
CA PHE A 145 -3.52 -2.80 3.85
C PHE A 145 -3.96 -3.46 5.17
N VAL A 146 -4.63 -2.71 6.05
CA VAL A 146 -5.17 -3.23 7.32
C VAL A 146 -6.26 -4.27 7.08
N ALA A 147 -7.15 -4.05 6.11
CA ALA A 147 -8.17 -5.02 5.74
C ALA A 147 -7.53 -6.33 5.25
N MET A 148 -6.48 -6.24 4.42
CA MET A 148 -5.75 -7.42 3.93
C MET A 148 -5.12 -8.24 5.08
N LEU A 149 -4.48 -7.59 6.05
CA LEU A 149 -3.96 -8.28 7.25
C LEU A 149 -5.09 -8.94 8.05
N GLY A 150 -6.23 -8.26 8.19
CA GLY A 150 -7.43 -8.80 8.83
C GLY A 150 -7.96 -10.06 8.14
N VAL A 151 -8.00 -10.07 6.80
CA VAL A 151 -8.41 -11.26 6.02
C VAL A 151 -7.47 -12.43 6.24
N ILE A 152 -6.16 -12.20 6.25
CA ILE A 152 -5.17 -13.25 6.50
C ILE A 152 -5.36 -13.84 7.90
N ALA A 153 -5.52 -12.99 8.92
CA ALA A 153 -5.76 -13.43 10.29
C ALA A 153 -7.09 -14.20 10.43
N LEU A 154 -8.16 -13.71 9.81
CA LEU A 154 -9.47 -14.35 9.83
C LEU A 154 -9.43 -15.71 9.12
N SER A 155 -8.77 -15.81 7.96
CA SER A 155 -8.59 -17.06 7.24
C SER A 155 -7.87 -18.10 8.11
N GLY A 156 -6.81 -17.69 8.81
CA GLY A 156 -6.11 -18.55 9.77
C GLY A 156 -7.02 -19.06 10.91
N MET A 157 -7.84 -18.19 11.49
CA MET A 157 -8.79 -18.58 12.54
C MET A 157 -9.87 -19.53 12.02
N ILE A 158 -10.42 -19.28 10.84
CA ILE A 158 -11.40 -20.17 10.20
C ILE A 158 -10.79 -21.56 9.96
N MET A 159 -9.60 -21.60 9.34
CA MET A 159 -8.91 -22.86 9.09
C MET A 159 -8.63 -23.62 10.39
N ARG A 160 -8.17 -22.94 11.45
CA ARG A 160 -7.96 -23.55 12.77
C ARG A 160 -9.23 -24.20 13.30
N ASN A 161 -10.36 -23.49 13.27
CA ASN A 161 -11.64 -24.02 13.76
C ASN A 161 -12.13 -25.20 12.91
N SER A 162 -11.97 -25.13 11.58
CA SER A 162 -12.32 -26.24 10.68
C SER A 162 -11.47 -27.49 10.94
N VAL A 163 -10.15 -27.33 11.18
CA VAL A 163 -9.27 -28.46 11.52
C VAL A 163 -9.70 -29.11 12.83
N ILE A 164 -9.96 -28.31 13.88
CA ILE A 164 -10.40 -28.82 15.19
C ILE A 164 -11.71 -29.59 15.05
N LEU A 165 -12.70 -29.06 14.33
CA LEU A 165 -13.98 -29.74 14.10
C LEU A 165 -13.80 -31.06 13.35
N VAL A 166 -12.98 -31.08 12.29
CA VAL A 166 -12.74 -32.32 11.52
C VAL A 166 -12.00 -33.37 12.34
N ASP A 167 -11.05 -32.95 13.19
CA ASP A 167 -10.32 -33.84 14.09
C ASP A 167 -11.20 -34.39 15.22
N GLN A 168 -12.14 -33.57 15.73
CA GLN A 168 -13.13 -33.98 16.71
C GLN A 168 -14.09 -35.02 16.13
N ILE A 169 -14.67 -34.76 14.95
CA ILE A 169 -15.57 -35.69 14.27
C ILE A 169 -14.89 -37.05 14.05
N GLU A 170 -13.59 -37.05 13.72
CA GLU A 170 -12.84 -38.29 13.55
C GLU A 170 -12.63 -39.05 14.87
N HIS A 171 -12.31 -38.35 15.96
CA HIS A 171 -12.21 -38.97 17.27
C HIS A 171 -13.55 -39.59 17.67
N ASP A 172 -14.66 -38.88 17.48
CA ASP A 172 -16.00 -39.35 17.83
C ASP A 172 -16.41 -40.59 17.00
N ILE A 173 -16.08 -40.62 15.70
CA ILE A 173 -16.28 -41.80 14.84
C ILE A 173 -15.44 -42.99 15.30
N ARG A 174 -14.19 -42.76 15.73
CA ARG A 174 -13.29 -43.82 16.24
C ARG A 174 -13.73 -44.37 17.58
N ASP A 175 -14.37 -43.54 18.40
CA ASP A 175 -14.97 -43.92 19.68
C ASP A 175 -16.32 -44.67 19.50
N GLY A 176 -16.73 -44.92 18.25
CA GLY A 176 -17.86 -45.78 17.90
C GLY A 176 -19.19 -45.05 17.77
N ILE A 177 -19.19 -43.71 17.72
CA ILE A 177 -20.38 -42.91 17.48
C ILE A 177 -20.72 -42.98 15.99
N ASP A 178 -21.99 -43.28 15.68
CA ASP A 178 -22.50 -43.38 14.31
C ASP A 178 -22.21 -42.06 13.54
N PRO A 179 -21.71 -42.07 12.30
CA PRO A 179 -21.31 -40.86 11.58
C PRO A 179 -22.39 -39.77 11.50
N TRP A 180 -23.67 -40.16 11.55
CA TRP A 180 -24.79 -39.21 11.59
C TRP A 180 -24.91 -38.47 12.94
N HIS A 181 -24.55 -39.11 14.04
CA HIS A 181 -24.50 -38.50 15.37
C HIS A 181 -23.18 -37.77 15.63
N ALA A 182 -22.10 -38.13 14.93
CA ALA A 182 -20.79 -37.46 15.07
C ALA A 182 -20.72 -36.11 14.34
N ILE A 183 -21.64 -35.83 13.41
CA ILE A 183 -21.70 -34.54 12.66
C ILE A 183 -22.54 -33.49 13.42
N VAL A 184 -23.34 -33.90 14.41
CA VAL A 184 -24.30 -33.04 15.15
C VAL A 184 -23.71 -32.52 16.45
#